data_AF-V7ELY6-F1
#
_entry.id   AF-V7ELY6-F1
#
_cell.length_a   1.000
_cell.length_b   1.000
_cell.length_c   1.000
_cell.angle_alpha   90.00
_cell.angle_beta   90.00
_cell.angle_gamma   90.00
#
_symmetry.space_group_name_H-M   'P 1'
#
loop_
_entity.id
_entity.type
_entity.pdbx_description
1 polymer ?
#
loop_
_entity_poly.entity_id
_entity_poly.type
_entity_poly.pdbx_seq_one_letter_code
_entity_poly.pdbx_strand_id
1 'polypeptide(L)'
;MPAPEAAILGCTHYPLMERVFQDALGQGVKVYSQANLVAESLADYLTRRPEFLGAGRESKFLTTGDPKAVSNKATQFLRRRIEFVAA
;
A
#
# COMPACT_ATOMS: atom_id res chain seq x y z
N MET A 1 -27.64 -6.54 3.52
CA MET A 1 -26.40 -6.77 2.74
C MET A 1 -26.10 -8.26 2.77
N PRO A 2 -25.43 -8.84 1.76
CA PRO A 2 -24.88 -10.19 1.90
C PRO A 2 -24.00 -10.27 3.16
N ALA A 3 -23.84 -11.47 3.72
CA ALA A 3 -22.97 -11.75 4.85
C ALA A 3 -21.68 -12.42 4.34
N PRO A 4 -20.71 -11.66 3.78
CA PRO A 4 -19.50 -12.24 3.26
C PRO A 4 -18.64 -12.78 4.39
N GLU A 5 -17.92 -13.87 4.15
CA GLU A 5 -16.91 -14.37 5.10
C GLU A 5 -15.66 -13.49 5.11
N ALA A 6 -15.38 -12.81 4.00
CA ALA A 6 -14.21 -11.95 3.83
C ALA A 6 -14.43 -10.79 2.85
N ALA A 7 -13.61 -9.75 3.00
CA ALA A 7 -13.54 -8.62 2.10
C ALA A 7 -12.08 -8.26 1.78
N ILE A 8 -11.81 -7.88 0.53
CA ILE A 8 -10.50 -7.39 0.10
C ILE A 8 -10.59 -5.87 -0.07
N LEU A 9 -9.67 -5.13 0.55
CA LEU A 9 -9.49 -3.70 0.32
C LEU A 9 -8.79 -3.47 -1.03
N GLY A 10 -9.55 -3.62 -2.12
CA GLY A 10 -9.06 -3.66 -3.51
C GLY A 10 -8.69 -2.32 -4.15
N CYS A 11 -8.55 -1.25 -3.36
CA CYS A 11 -8.07 0.04 -3.82
C CYS A 11 -6.93 0.51 -2.92
N THR A 12 -5.89 1.10 -3.52
CA THR A 12 -4.67 1.54 -2.82
C THR A 12 -4.92 2.48 -1.64
N HIS A 13 -6.05 3.19 -1.62
CA HIS A 13 -6.41 4.13 -0.56
C HIS A 13 -7.22 3.50 0.59
N TYR A 14 -7.84 2.35 0.38
CA TYR A 14 -8.75 1.74 1.37
C TYR A 14 -8.08 1.32 2.68
N PRO A 15 -6.79 0.95 2.73
CA PRO A 15 -6.11 0.71 4.00
C PRO A 15 -6.18 1.90 4.98
N LEU A 16 -6.29 3.14 4.49
CA LEU A 16 -6.48 4.33 5.35
C LEU A 16 -7.81 4.30 6.13
N MET A 17 -8.78 3.53 5.64
CA MET A 17 -10.14 3.42 6.17
C MET A 17 -10.43 2.00 6.68
N GLU A 18 -9.41 1.15 6.85
CA GLU A 18 -9.57 -0.28 7.19
C GLU A 18 -10.48 -0.49 8.41
N ARG A 19 -10.28 0.30 9.48
CA ARG A 19 -11.12 0.23 10.68
C ARG A 19 -12.59 0.54 10.39
N VAL A 20 -12.87 1.54 9.56
CA VAL A 20 -14.23 1.91 9.18
C VAL A 20 -14.88 0.80 8.37
N PHE A 21 -14.13 0.16 7.45
CA PHE A 21 -14.62 -1.01 6.73
C PHE A 21 -14.89 -2.19 7.67
N GLN A 22 -13.99 -2.48 8.60
CA GLN A 22 -14.17 -3.56 9.57
C GLN A 22 -15.41 -3.34 10.45
N ASP A 23 -15.62 -2.12 10.94
CA ASP A 23 -16.77 -1.77 11.78
C ASP A 23 -18.09 -1.91 10.99
N ALA A 24 -18.10 -1.51 9.71
CA ALA A 24 -19.28 -1.60 8.85
C ALA A 24 -19.60 -3.03 8.38
N LEU A 25 -18.57 -3.85 8.14
CA LEU A 25 -18.71 -5.25 7.73
C LEU A 25 -19.01 -6.17 8.92
N GLY A 26 -18.59 -5.78 10.13
CA GLY A 26 -18.72 -6.55 11.35
C GLY A 26 -17.50 -7.44 11.64
N GLN A 27 -17.32 -7.79 12.91
CA GLN A 27 -16.14 -8.53 13.40
C GLN A 27 -16.01 -9.96 12.84
N GLY A 28 -17.09 -10.52 12.31
CA GLY A 28 -17.10 -11.85 11.67
C GLY A 28 -16.54 -11.86 10.25
N VAL A 29 -16.35 -10.69 9.63
CA VAL A 29 -15.83 -10.58 8.26
C VAL A 29 -14.34 -10.34 8.32
N LYS A 30 -13.56 -11.20 7.67
CA LYS A 30 -12.11 -11.02 7.58
C LYS A 30 -11.77 -9.98 6.52
N VAL A 31 -11.16 -8.87 6.94
CA VAL A 31 -10.71 -7.80 6.03
C VAL A 31 -9.24 -8.01 5.66
N TYR A 32 -8.95 -8.03 4.36
CA TYR A 32 -7.61 -8.20 3.82
C TYR A 32 -7.09 -6.92 3.16
N SER A 33 -5.90 -6.48 3.56
CA SER A 33 -5.17 -5.40 2.88
C SER A 33 -4.45 -5.91 1.64
N GLN A 34 -4.78 -5.36 0.47
CA GLN A 34 -4.08 -5.66 -0.78
C GLN A 34 -2.58 -5.31 -0.69
N ALA A 35 -2.23 -4.21 -0.02
CA ALA A 35 -0.85 -3.77 0.09
C ALA A 35 0.02 -4.80 0.83
N ASN A 36 -0.49 -5.37 1.92
CA ASN A 36 0.23 -6.36 2.71
C ASN A 36 0.40 -7.68 1.94
N LEU A 37 -0.66 -8.16 1.29
CA LEU A 37 -0.62 -9.37 0.47
C LEU A 37 0.40 -9.25 -0.67
N VAL A 38 0.44 -8.10 -1.34
CA VAL A 38 1.40 -7.85 -2.42
C VAL A 38 2.83 -7.74 -1.90
N ALA A 39 3.06 -7.09 -0.75
CA ALA A 39 4.38 -6.95 -0.15
C ALA A 39 4.97 -8.31 0.27
N GLU A 40 4.18 -9.16 0.94
CA GLU A 40 4.59 -10.52 1.34
C GLU A 40 4.88 -11.39 0.12
N SER A 41 4.00 -11.35 -0.89
CA SER A 41 4.18 -12.09 -2.14
C SER A 41 5.45 -11.66 -2.89
N LEU A 42 5.76 -10.36 -2.93
CA LEU A 42 6.99 -9.85 -3.55
C LEU A 42 8.25 -10.26 -2.77
N ALA A 43 8.20 -10.25 -1.43
CA ALA A 43 9.32 -10.70 -0.60
C ALA A 43 9.63 -12.19 -0.82
N ASP A 44 8.61 -13.04 -0.85
CA ASP A 44 8.75 -14.46 -1.20
C ASP A 44 9.30 -14.63 -2.62
N TYR A 45 8.76 -13.89 -3.58
CA TYR A 45 9.21 -13.94 -4.97
C TYR A 45 10.71 -13.61 -5.11
N LEU A 46 11.17 -12.53 -4.47
CA LEU A 46 12.58 -12.12 -4.53
C LEU A 46 13.51 -13.08 -3.78
N THR A 47 13.01 -13.78 -2.75
CA THR A 47 13.76 -14.87 -2.09
C THR A 47 13.99 -16.04 -3.06
N ARG A 48 12.97 -16.39 -3.86
CA ARG A 48 13.06 -17.46 -4.88
C ARG A 48 13.79 -17.04 -6.14
N ARG A 49 13.84 -15.74 -6.44
CA ARG A 49 14.39 -15.16 -7.68
C ARG A 49 15.37 -14.02 -7.37
N PRO A 50 16.51 -14.31 -6.72
CA PRO A 50 17.48 -13.30 -6.31
C PRO A 50 18.10 -12.53 -7.49
N GLU A 51 18.03 -13.05 -8.72
CA GLU A 51 18.52 -12.36 -9.92
C GLU A 51 17.75 -11.08 -10.26
N PHE A 52 16.54 -10.89 -9.70
CA PHE A 52 15.76 -9.66 -9.87
C PHE A 52 16.05 -8.60 -8.80
N LEU A 53 16.91 -8.90 -7.81
CA LEU A 53 17.36 -7.90 -6.85
C LEU A 53 18.41 -6.98 -7.49
N GLY A 54 18.05 -5.71 -7.67
CA GLY A 54 18.98 -4.69 -8.12
C GLY A 54 19.94 -4.23 -7.01
N ALA A 55 20.99 -3.51 -7.39
CA ALA A 55 21.97 -2.95 -6.45
C ALA A 55 21.46 -1.71 -5.67
N GLY A 56 20.25 -1.21 -5.99
CA GLY A 56 19.68 -0.03 -5.36
C GLY A 56 19.41 -0.25 -3.88
N ARG A 57 19.88 0.68 -3.04
CA ARG A 57 19.68 0.64 -1.57
C ARG A 57 18.79 1.76 -1.05
N GLU A 58 18.44 2.70 -1.92
CA GLU A 58 17.65 3.88 -1.58
C GLU A 58 16.35 3.90 -2.37
N SER A 59 15.27 4.34 -1.72
CA SER A 59 13.98 4.54 -2.38
C SER A 59 13.97 5.89 -3.10
N LYS A 60 13.62 5.89 -4.39
CA LYS A 60 13.34 7.11 -5.16
C LYS A 60 11.86 7.17 -5.50
N PHE A 61 11.23 8.32 -5.24
CA PHE A 61 9.83 8.57 -5.57
C PHE A 61 9.78 9.55 -6.74
N LEU A 62 9.12 9.15 -7.83
CA LEU A 62 8.99 9.94 -9.05
C LEU A 62 7.52 10.26 -9.29
N THR A 63 7.24 11.46 -9.81
CA THR A 63 5.88 11.85 -10.21
C THR A 63 5.90 12.61 -11.53
N THR A 64 4.86 12.41 -12.33
CA THR A 64 4.57 13.21 -13.54
C THR A 64 3.71 14.44 -13.23
N GLY A 65 3.20 14.56 -11.99
CA GLY A 65 2.48 15.74 -11.51
C GLY A 65 3.39 16.75 -10.80
N ASP A 66 2.82 17.62 -9.96
CA ASP A 66 3.60 18.55 -9.13
C ASP A 66 4.32 17.79 -7.99
N PRO A 67 5.67 17.74 -7.98
CA PRO A 67 6.44 17.04 -6.94
C PRO A 67 6.15 17.57 -5.54
N LYS A 68 5.92 18.88 -5.38
CA LYS A 68 5.67 19.48 -4.06
C LYS A 68 4.31 19.04 -3.52
N ALA A 69 3.26 19.13 -4.34
CA ALA A 69 1.92 18.71 -3.94
C ALA A 69 1.86 17.22 -3.55
N VAL A 70 2.50 16.35 -4.34
CA VAL A 70 2.50 14.89 -4.07
C VAL A 70 3.33 14.57 -2.82
N SER A 71 4.51 15.18 -2.65
CA SER A 71 5.34 15.00 -1.45
C SER A 71 4.62 15.35 -0.16
N ASN A 72 3.89 16.47 -0.16
CA ASN A 72 3.12 16.92 1.01
C ASN A 72 2.02 15.92 1.38
N LYS A 73 1.23 15.47 0.39
CA LYS A 73 0.16 14.48 0.61
C LYS A 73 0.73 13.14 1.09
N ALA A 74 1.77 12.64 0.45
CA ALA A 74 2.39 11.37 0.82
C ALA A 74 2.95 11.42 2.25
N THR A 75 3.63 12.51 2.61
CA THR A 75 4.14 12.72 3.97
C THR A 75 3.02 12.77 5.01
N GLN A 76 1.90 13.44 4.69
CA GLN A 76 0.72 13.48 5.56
C GLN A 76 0.15 12.08 5.84
N PHE A 77 -0.01 11.25 4.82
CA PHE A 77 -0.59 9.90 4.99
C PHE A 77 0.39 8.91 5.62
N LEU A 78 1.66 8.95 5.23
CA LEU A 78 2.67 7.96 5.66
C LEU A 78 3.39 8.35 6.96
N ARG A 79 3.12 9.56 7.49
CA ARG A 79 3.69 10.08 8.75
C ARG A 79 5.22 10.03 8.83
N ARG A 80 5.87 10.03 7.67
CA ARG A 80 7.32 10.15 7.50
C ARG A 80 7.60 10.96 6.25
N ARG A 81 8.74 11.63 6.18
CA ARG A 81 9.11 12.42 4.99
C ARG A 81 9.16 11.52 3.76
N ILE A 82 8.33 11.84 2.77
CA ILE A 82 8.35 11.27 1.44
C ILE A 82 8.55 12.41 0.45
N GLU A 83 9.64 12.34 -0.31
CA GLU A 83 10.01 13.36 -1.26
C GLU A 83 9.97 12.78 -2.68
N PHE A 84 9.06 13.33 -3.47
CA PHE A 84 8.94 13.06 -4.90
C PHE A 84 9.76 14.08 -5.68
N VAL A 85 10.36 13.64 -6.80
CA VAL A 85 10.95 14.50 -7.81
C VAL A 85 10.23 14.32 -9.15
N ALA A 86 10.36 15.29 -10.06
CA ALA A 86 9.83 15.16 -11.41
C ALA A 86 10.52 13.97 -12.12
N ALA A 87 9.72 13.15 -12.79
CA ALA A 87 10.18 12.01 -13.57
C ALA A 87 10.94 12.43 -14.84
#